data_AF-A0A3C0QLR7-F1
#
_entry.id   AF-A0A3C0QLR7-F1
#
_cell.length_a   1.000
_cell.length_b   1.000
_cell.length_c   1.000
_cell.angle_alpha   90.00
_cell.angle_beta   90.00
_cell.angle_gamma   90.00
#
_symmetry.space_group_name_H-M   'P 1'
#
loop_
_entity.id
_entity.type
_entity.pdbx_description
1 polymer ?
#
loop_
_entity_poly.entity_id
_entity_poly.type
_entity_poly.pdbx_seq_one_letter_code
_entity_poly.pdbx_strand_id
1 'polypeptide(L)'
;MSIDEILDDMDELLEKASSVPFASHKAIIDSERMQELISDIRLNMPQEIKHAKMVAYDRDRIIKEAEAKAEQIVRQAEERAKAIVSEEAIVREAKNRAVEAVTKARQQCDELRAQAQQDIAKAQAECDAIQQATDAYIANRFKDAENYYSTSLKDMQERRMKLEKLRKRRKEGGSAQQQAQAQPQPQQPQQNPNPNNGQNG
;
A
#
# COMPACT_ATOMS: atom_id res chain seq x y z
N MET A 1 41.95 -74.50 18.16
CA MET A 1 40.58 -74.80 17.70
C MET A 1 39.64 -73.65 18.07
N SER A 2 38.47 -73.56 17.43
CA SER A 2 37.28 -72.91 18.01
C SER A 2 36.76 -73.72 19.21
N ILE A 3 35.71 -73.26 19.89
CA ILE A 3 35.06 -74.08 20.94
C ILE A 3 34.26 -75.21 20.30
N ASP A 4 33.57 -74.93 19.20
CA ASP A 4 32.78 -75.92 18.46
C ASP A 4 33.67 -77.07 17.98
N GLU A 5 34.85 -76.77 17.42
CA GLU A 5 35.85 -77.77 17.02
C GLU A 5 36.34 -78.65 18.19
N ILE A 6 36.42 -78.13 19.43
CA ILE A 6 36.80 -78.93 20.61
C ILE A 6 35.63 -79.78 21.10
N LEU A 7 34.40 -79.28 20.97
CA LEU A 7 33.18 -80.04 21.29
C LEU A 7 32.96 -81.17 20.28
N ASP A 8 33.17 -80.92 18.98
CA ASP A 8 33.14 -81.93 17.92
C ASP A 8 34.22 -83.01 18.18
N ASP A 9 35.46 -82.63 18.51
CA ASP A 9 36.54 -83.56 18.92
C ASP A 9 36.15 -84.40 20.16
N MET A 10 35.40 -83.83 21.11
CA MET A 10 34.94 -84.54 22.31
C MET A 10 33.80 -85.51 22.02
N ASP A 11 32.82 -85.14 21.20
CA ASP A 11 31.74 -86.04 20.80
C ASP A 11 32.28 -87.17 19.90
N GLU A 12 33.26 -86.89 19.03
CA GLU A 12 33.92 -87.93 18.23
C GLU A 12 34.74 -88.91 19.10
N LEU A 13 35.40 -88.42 20.16
CA LEU A 13 36.09 -89.25 21.16
C LEU A 13 35.11 -90.15 21.93
N LEU A 14 33.91 -89.65 22.22
CA LEU A 14 32.84 -90.39 22.91
C LEU A 14 32.15 -91.40 21.99
N GLU A 15 31.94 -91.09 20.70
CA GLU A 15 31.35 -92.02 19.73
C GLU A 15 32.30 -93.18 19.39
N LYS A 16 33.61 -92.92 19.33
CA LYS A 16 34.66 -93.94 19.12
C LYS A 16 34.97 -94.79 20.37
N ALA A 17 34.34 -94.50 21.52
CA ALA A 17 34.66 -95.15 22.79
C ALA A 17 34.23 -96.63 22.84
N SER A 18 35.13 -97.53 23.24
CA SER A 18 34.86 -98.97 23.25
C SER A 18 33.95 -99.37 24.42
N SER A 19 32.74 -99.90 24.15
CA SER A 19 31.81 -100.36 25.21
C SER A 19 32.38 -101.51 26.07
N VAL A 20 32.13 -101.45 27.38
CA VAL A 20 32.58 -102.44 28.36
C VAL A 20 31.62 -103.64 28.39
N PRO A 21 32.09 -104.89 28.17
CA PRO A 21 31.22 -106.07 28.22
C PRO A 21 30.59 -106.23 29.61
N PHE A 22 29.31 -106.63 29.63
CA PHE A 22 28.45 -106.76 30.82
C PHE A 22 28.13 -105.44 31.57
N ALA A 23 28.56 -104.28 31.09
CA ALA A 23 28.23 -102.99 31.70
C ALA A 23 27.60 -102.03 30.68
N SER A 24 26.26 -102.04 30.59
CA SER A 24 25.52 -101.06 29.80
C SER A 24 25.84 -99.63 30.25
N HIS A 25 25.94 -98.72 29.27
CA HIS A 25 26.31 -97.31 29.49
C HIS A 25 27.69 -97.10 30.12
N LYS A 26 28.65 -98.01 29.91
CA LYS A 26 30.08 -97.79 30.17
C LYS A 26 30.89 -98.00 28.91
N ALA A 27 31.72 -97.02 28.57
CA ALA A 27 32.69 -97.09 27.49
C ALA A 27 34.09 -96.73 28.02
N ILE A 28 35.12 -97.27 27.37
CA ILE A 28 36.52 -96.96 27.63
C ILE A 28 36.90 -95.81 26.69
N ILE A 29 37.28 -94.69 27.30
CA ILE A 29 37.80 -93.48 26.66
C ILE A 29 39.23 -93.22 27.15
N ASP A 30 40.03 -92.58 26.30
CA ASP A 30 41.34 -92.06 26.68
C ASP A 30 41.15 -90.88 27.65
N SER A 31 41.57 -91.06 28.91
CA SER A 31 41.44 -90.04 29.95
C SER A 31 42.45 -88.90 29.82
N GLU A 32 43.56 -89.12 29.13
CA GLU A 32 44.60 -88.12 28.91
C GLU A 32 44.15 -87.18 27.78
N ARG A 33 43.73 -87.72 26.62
CA ARG A 33 43.13 -86.94 25.53
C ARG A 33 41.86 -86.21 25.96
N MET A 34 41.01 -86.82 26.79
CA MET A 34 39.83 -86.14 27.34
C MET A 34 40.20 -84.99 28.31
N GLN A 35 41.32 -85.08 29.02
CA GLN A 35 41.82 -83.98 29.86
C GLN A 35 42.42 -82.84 29.04
N GLU A 36 43.06 -83.11 27.89
CA GLU A 36 43.49 -82.07 26.95
C GLU A 36 42.29 -81.24 26.47
N LEU A 37 41.28 -81.89 25.90
CA LEU A 37 40.08 -81.22 25.35
C LEU A 37 39.32 -80.40 26.41
N ILE A 38 39.16 -80.94 27.63
CA ILE A 38 38.58 -80.20 28.76
C ILE A 38 39.43 -79.00 29.16
N SER A 39 40.76 -79.08 29.06
CA SER A 39 41.68 -77.98 29.38
C SER A 39 41.64 -76.88 28.32
N ASP A 40 41.58 -77.25 27.04
CA ASP A 40 41.46 -76.29 25.93
C ASP A 40 40.12 -75.56 25.94
N ILE A 41 39.01 -76.25 26.25
CA ILE A 41 37.72 -75.58 26.51
C ILE A 41 37.84 -74.60 27.69
N ARG A 42 38.45 -75.00 28.80
CA ARG A 42 38.63 -74.11 29.98
C ARG A 42 39.51 -72.89 29.69
N LEU A 43 40.46 -73.01 28.77
CA LEU A 43 41.33 -71.91 28.35
C LEU A 43 40.60 -70.91 27.44
N ASN A 44 39.83 -71.41 26.46
CA ASN A 44 39.23 -70.58 25.41
C ASN A 44 37.82 -70.06 25.74
N MET A 45 36.97 -70.87 26.39
CA MET A 45 35.58 -70.52 26.71
C MET A 45 35.38 -69.22 27.51
N PRO A 46 36.25 -68.83 28.46
CA PRO A 46 36.13 -67.54 29.15
C PRO A 46 36.27 -66.32 28.23
N GLN A 47 37.07 -66.42 27.15
CA GLN A 47 37.24 -65.32 26.19
C GLN A 47 36.04 -65.23 25.24
N GLU A 48 35.54 -66.36 24.76
CA GLU A 48 34.40 -66.37 23.82
C GLU A 48 33.11 -65.87 24.49
N ILE A 49 32.85 -66.29 25.72
CA ILE A 49 31.73 -65.76 26.54
C ILE A 49 31.89 -64.25 26.78
N LYS A 50 33.12 -63.75 26.94
CA LYS A 50 33.41 -62.31 27.08
C LYS A 50 33.21 -61.57 25.76
N HIS A 51 33.60 -62.16 24.63
CA HIS A 51 33.41 -61.59 23.29
C HIS A 51 31.92 -61.49 22.95
N ALA A 52 31.15 -62.56 23.13
CA ALA A 52 29.70 -62.57 22.92
C ALA A 52 28.97 -61.51 23.77
N LYS A 53 29.36 -61.34 25.04
CA LYS A 53 28.84 -60.29 25.92
C LYS A 53 29.21 -58.87 25.46
N MET A 54 30.42 -58.68 24.91
CA MET A 54 30.85 -57.40 24.35
C MET A 54 30.07 -57.07 23.08
N VAL A 55 29.91 -58.03 22.15
CA VAL A 55 29.10 -57.86 20.93
C VAL A 55 27.65 -57.53 21.25
N ALA A 56 27.05 -58.19 22.25
CA ALA A 56 25.69 -57.86 22.70
C ALA A 56 25.59 -56.43 23.29
N TYR A 57 26.57 -56.03 24.11
CA TYR A 57 26.63 -54.67 24.67
C TYR A 57 26.82 -53.60 23.58
N ASP A 58 27.75 -53.81 22.64
CA ASP A 58 28.00 -52.89 21.54
C ASP A 58 26.78 -52.78 20.61
N ARG A 59 26.08 -53.89 20.31
CA ARG A 59 24.80 -53.87 19.57
C ARG A 59 23.77 -52.97 20.25
N ASP A 60 23.57 -53.15 21.56
CA ASP A 60 22.57 -52.39 22.31
C ASP A 60 22.98 -50.92 22.51
N ARG A 61 24.29 -50.62 22.50
CA ARG A 61 24.77 -49.23 22.45
C ARG A 61 24.52 -48.60 21.07
N ILE A 62 24.83 -49.31 19.98
CA ILE A 62 24.60 -48.85 18.61
C ILE A 62 23.11 -48.57 18.35
N ILE A 63 22.21 -49.44 18.84
CA ILE A 63 20.75 -49.22 18.75
C ILE A 63 20.36 -47.92 19.46
N LYS A 64 20.76 -47.73 20.72
CA LYS A 64 20.44 -46.52 21.50
C LYS A 64 21.04 -45.24 20.89
N GLU A 65 22.26 -45.33 20.36
CA GLU A 65 22.88 -44.23 19.62
C GLU A 65 22.11 -43.88 18.34
N ALA A 66 21.57 -44.89 17.63
CA ALA A 66 20.76 -44.70 16.43
C ALA A 66 19.37 -44.13 16.76
N GLU A 67 18.72 -44.62 17.80
CA GLU A 67 17.44 -44.10 18.31
C GLU A 67 17.55 -42.62 18.71
N ALA A 68 18.59 -42.25 19.48
CA ALA A 68 18.83 -40.87 19.88
C ALA A 68 19.13 -39.95 18.68
N LYS A 69 19.91 -40.42 17.70
CA LYS A 69 20.17 -39.70 16.44
C LYS A 69 18.89 -39.54 15.61
N ALA A 70 18.02 -40.57 15.56
CA ALA A 70 16.74 -40.52 14.87
C ALA A 70 15.79 -39.50 15.51
N GLU A 71 15.64 -39.50 16.84
CA GLU A 71 14.82 -38.50 17.54
C GLU A 71 15.34 -37.07 17.31
N GLN A 72 16.67 -36.88 17.36
CA GLN A 72 17.29 -35.58 17.06
C GLN A 72 16.99 -35.13 15.62
N ILE A 73 17.07 -36.02 14.63
CA ILE A 73 16.76 -35.72 13.23
C ILE A 73 15.28 -35.33 13.07
N VAL A 74 14.36 -36.06 13.73
CA VAL A 74 12.92 -35.75 13.71
C VAL A 74 12.64 -34.38 14.34
N ARG A 75 13.20 -34.08 15.52
CA ARG A 75 13.06 -32.76 16.15
C ARG A 75 13.57 -31.63 15.25
N GLN A 76 14.75 -31.78 14.66
CA GLN A 76 15.30 -30.77 13.74
C GLN A 76 14.48 -30.61 12.46
N ALA A 77 13.86 -31.69 11.94
CA ALA A 77 12.95 -31.62 10.82
C ALA A 77 11.64 -30.89 11.18
N GLU A 78 11.07 -31.17 12.35
CA GLU A 78 9.89 -30.47 12.86
C GLU A 78 10.13 -28.98 13.11
N GLU A 79 11.26 -28.60 13.72
CA GLU A 79 11.62 -27.20 13.96
C GLU A 79 11.77 -26.43 12.64
N ARG A 80 12.44 -27.03 11.64
CA ARG A 80 12.54 -26.46 10.29
C ARG A 80 11.18 -26.35 9.60
N ALA A 81 10.32 -27.36 9.70
CA ALA A 81 8.98 -27.31 9.14
C ALA A 81 8.12 -26.19 9.78
N LYS A 82 8.18 -26.06 11.12
CA LYS A 82 7.52 -24.97 11.86
C LYS A 82 8.04 -23.59 11.44
N ALA A 83 9.36 -23.44 11.24
CA ALA A 83 9.95 -22.21 10.75
C ALA A 83 9.49 -21.85 9.33
N ILE A 84 9.53 -22.81 8.39
CA ILE A 84 9.10 -22.61 6.99
C ILE A 84 7.62 -22.22 6.92
N VAL A 85 6.74 -22.92 7.64
CA VAL A 85 5.30 -22.61 7.65
C VAL A 85 5.02 -21.23 8.28
N SER A 86 5.79 -20.83 9.29
CA SER A 86 5.71 -19.49 9.88
C SER A 86 6.16 -18.41 8.88
N GLU A 87 7.29 -18.62 8.19
CA GLU A 87 7.79 -17.71 7.16
C GLU A 87 6.82 -17.58 5.98
N GLU A 88 6.28 -18.70 5.47
CA GLU A 88 5.27 -18.69 4.40
C GLU A 88 4.00 -17.95 4.83
N ALA A 89 3.53 -18.14 6.07
CA ALA A 89 2.40 -17.41 6.62
C ALA A 89 2.65 -15.89 6.69
N ILE A 90 3.83 -15.47 7.17
CA ILE A 90 4.25 -14.07 7.23
C ILE A 90 4.35 -13.46 5.82
N VAL A 91 4.98 -14.16 4.87
CA VAL A 91 5.11 -13.72 3.47
C VAL A 91 3.74 -13.61 2.79
N ARG A 92 2.83 -14.57 3.05
CA ARG A 92 1.46 -14.54 2.53
C ARG A 92 0.65 -13.38 3.10
N GLU A 93 0.75 -13.11 4.41
CA GLU A 93 0.08 -11.97 5.03
C GLU A 93 0.65 -10.63 4.53
N ALA A 94 1.98 -10.50 4.45
CA ALA A 94 2.64 -9.32 3.91
C ALA A 94 2.21 -9.05 2.45
N LYS A 95 2.09 -10.10 1.63
CA LYS A 95 1.57 -10.00 0.26
C LYS A 95 0.11 -9.55 0.21
N ASN A 96 -0.75 -10.06 1.09
CA ASN A 96 -2.15 -9.62 1.18
C ASN A 96 -2.24 -8.13 1.57
N ARG A 97 -1.55 -7.72 2.66
CA ARG A 97 -1.47 -6.33 3.12
C ARG A 97 -0.93 -5.38 2.03
N ALA A 98 0.04 -5.83 1.22
CA ALA A 98 0.56 -5.05 0.09
C ALA A 98 -0.48 -4.88 -1.03
N VAL A 99 -1.25 -5.93 -1.36
CA VAL A 99 -2.35 -5.85 -2.34
C VAL A 99 -3.47 -4.93 -1.84
N GLU A 100 -3.84 -5.01 -0.56
CA GLU A 100 -4.80 -4.10 0.07
C GLU A 100 -4.32 -2.64 0.01
N ALA A 101 -3.06 -2.37 0.39
CA ALA A 101 -2.48 -1.03 0.35
C ALA A 101 -2.46 -0.44 -1.07
N VAL A 102 -2.07 -1.21 -2.08
CA VAL A 102 -2.09 -0.79 -3.49
C VAL A 102 -3.53 -0.58 -3.99
N THR A 103 -4.48 -1.41 -3.57
CA THR A 103 -5.90 -1.28 -3.96
C THR A 103 -6.51 -0.02 -3.37
N LYS A 104 -6.29 0.22 -2.07
CA LYS A 104 -6.74 1.43 -1.37
C LYS A 104 -6.10 2.70 -1.96
N ALA A 105 -4.80 2.68 -2.23
CA ALA A 105 -4.12 3.82 -2.88
C ALA A 105 -4.71 4.13 -4.26
N ARG A 106 -5.03 3.11 -5.07
CA ARG A 106 -5.71 3.29 -6.37
C ARG A 106 -7.10 3.91 -6.21
N GLN A 107 -7.92 3.37 -5.30
CA GLN A 107 -9.25 3.93 -4.99
C GLN A 107 -9.15 5.41 -4.61
N GLN A 108 -8.25 5.76 -3.69
CA GLN A 108 -8.03 7.15 -3.27
C GLN A 108 -7.52 8.06 -4.42
N CYS A 109 -6.68 7.55 -5.32
CA CYS A 109 -6.26 8.29 -6.51
C CYS A 109 -7.41 8.53 -7.50
N ASP A 110 -8.30 7.55 -7.69
CA ASP A 110 -9.41 7.65 -8.63
C ASP A 110 -10.59 8.47 -8.06
N GLU A 111 -10.84 8.40 -6.75
CA GLU A 111 -11.70 9.34 -6.00
C GLU A 111 -11.20 10.79 -6.14
N LEU A 112 -9.91 11.02 -5.88
CA LEU A 112 -9.31 12.36 -5.99
C LEU A 112 -9.36 12.90 -7.43
N ARG A 113 -9.19 12.03 -8.44
CA ARG A 113 -9.37 12.39 -9.87
C ARG A 113 -10.80 12.77 -10.18
N ALA A 114 -11.78 11.99 -9.72
CA ALA A 114 -13.20 12.28 -9.94
C ALA A 114 -13.60 13.61 -9.27
N GLN A 115 -13.12 13.87 -8.05
CA GLN A 115 -13.35 15.14 -7.36
C GLN A 115 -12.70 16.31 -8.10
N ALA A 116 -11.42 16.20 -8.50
CA ALA A 116 -10.73 17.23 -9.26
C ALA A 116 -11.41 17.54 -10.61
N GLN A 117 -11.90 16.51 -11.31
CA GLN A 117 -12.70 16.67 -12.53
C GLN A 117 -14.03 17.38 -12.25
N GLN A 118 -14.71 17.05 -11.14
CA GLN A 118 -15.94 17.72 -10.73
C GLN A 118 -15.71 19.20 -10.40
N ASP A 119 -14.61 19.53 -9.72
CA ASP A 119 -14.28 20.90 -9.34
C ASP A 119 -13.82 21.75 -10.53
N ILE A 120 -13.10 21.16 -11.49
CA ILE A 120 -12.81 21.80 -12.80
C ILE A 120 -14.11 22.08 -13.55
N ALA A 121 -15.05 21.13 -13.61
CA ALA A 121 -16.32 21.30 -14.30
C ALA A 121 -17.21 22.39 -13.65
N LYS A 122 -17.21 22.51 -12.32
CA LYS A 122 -17.86 23.63 -11.60
C LYS A 122 -17.23 24.97 -11.99
N ALA A 123 -15.91 25.08 -11.89
CA ALA A 123 -15.19 26.32 -12.23
C ALA A 123 -15.39 26.75 -13.69
N GLN A 124 -15.47 25.80 -14.62
CA GLN A 124 -15.83 26.07 -16.02
C GLN A 124 -17.26 26.61 -16.14
N ALA A 125 -18.26 25.94 -15.56
CA ALA A 125 -19.65 26.41 -15.58
C ALA A 125 -19.85 27.78 -14.91
N GLU A 126 -19.11 28.07 -13.84
CA GLU A 126 -19.09 29.38 -13.20
C GLU A 126 -18.45 30.45 -14.11
N CYS A 127 -17.33 30.15 -14.77
CA CYS A 127 -16.74 31.05 -15.77
C CYS A 127 -17.68 31.33 -16.95
N ASP A 128 -18.33 30.31 -17.50
CA ASP A 128 -19.28 30.45 -18.62
C ASP A 128 -20.51 31.28 -18.21
N ALA A 129 -21.02 31.10 -16.98
CA ALA A 129 -22.11 31.89 -16.45
C ALA A 129 -21.71 33.37 -16.23
N ILE A 130 -20.50 33.63 -15.74
CA ILE A 130 -19.95 34.98 -15.58
C ILE A 130 -19.76 35.66 -16.94
N GLN A 131 -19.27 34.94 -17.96
CA GLN A 131 -19.17 35.47 -19.33
C GLN A 131 -20.54 35.84 -19.89
N GLN A 132 -21.51 34.92 -19.86
CA GLN A 132 -22.88 35.17 -20.35
C GLN A 132 -23.57 36.35 -19.63
N ALA A 133 -23.41 36.46 -18.30
CA ALA A 133 -23.92 37.58 -17.53
C ALA A 133 -23.24 38.91 -17.89
N THR A 134 -21.94 38.88 -18.18
CA THR A 134 -21.15 40.05 -18.60
C THR A 134 -21.56 40.51 -20.01
N ASP A 135 -21.69 39.60 -20.96
CA ASP A 135 -22.13 39.89 -22.32
C ASP A 135 -23.56 40.46 -22.35
N ALA A 136 -24.48 39.87 -21.58
CA ALA A 136 -25.84 40.37 -21.44
C ALA A 136 -25.89 41.78 -20.80
N TYR A 137 -25.05 42.03 -19.79
CA TYR A 137 -24.91 43.35 -19.18
C TYR A 137 -24.37 44.39 -20.16
N ILE A 138 -23.31 44.05 -20.91
CA ILE A 138 -22.70 44.91 -21.94
C ILE A 138 -23.73 45.22 -23.05
N ALA A 139 -24.43 44.21 -23.56
CA ALA A 139 -25.47 44.38 -24.58
C ALA A 139 -26.60 45.31 -24.11
N ASN A 140 -27.08 45.15 -22.87
CA ASN A 140 -28.11 46.06 -22.34
C ASN A 140 -27.57 47.48 -22.14
N ARG A 141 -26.34 47.65 -21.66
CA ARG A 141 -25.72 48.98 -21.51
C ARG A 141 -25.55 49.71 -22.83
N PHE A 142 -25.17 49.02 -23.92
CA PHE A 142 -25.14 49.63 -25.26
C PHE A 142 -26.53 50.04 -25.73
N LYS A 143 -27.54 49.19 -25.53
CA LYS A 143 -28.94 49.48 -25.87
C LYS A 143 -29.50 50.67 -25.09
N ASP A 144 -29.21 50.77 -23.79
CA ASP A 144 -29.61 51.91 -22.95
C ASP A 144 -28.96 53.22 -23.45
N ALA A 145 -27.68 53.18 -23.83
CA ALA A 145 -26.96 54.32 -24.39
C ALA A 145 -27.53 54.74 -25.76
N GLU A 146 -27.82 53.79 -26.65
CA GLU A 146 -28.46 54.04 -27.96
C GLU A 146 -29.83 54.71 -27.78
N ASN A 147 -30.68 54.18 -26.88
CA ASN A 147 -31.98 54.76 -26.54
C ASN A 147 -31.85 56.19 -26.01
N TYR A 148 -30.87 56.46 -25.15
CA TYR A 148 -30.59 57.80 -24.62
C TYR A 148 -30.18 58.78 -25.73
N TYR A 149 -29.21 58.40 -26.57
CA TYR A 149 -28.74 59.25 -27.67
C TYR A 149 -29.84 59.51 -28.72
N SER A 150 -30.61 58.48 -29.09
CA SER A 150 -31.75 58.58 -30.01
C SER A 150 -32.82 59.55 -29.48
N THR A 151 -33.17 59.43 -28.20
CA THR A 151 -34.13 60.33 -27.52
C THR A 151 -33.61 61.77 -27.49
N SER A 152 -32.36 61.98 -27.07
CA SER A 152 -31.73 63.31 -26.99
C SER A 152 -31.63 63.99 -28.37
N LEU A 153 -31.28 63.23 -29.41
CA LEU A 153 -31.19 63.72 -30.78
C LEU A 153 -32.56 64.13 -31.33
N LYS A 154 -33.62 63.36 -31.06
CA LYS A 154 -35.00 63.72 -31.39
C LYS A 154 -35.44 65.00 -30.66
N ASP A 155 -35.13 65.12 -29.37
CA ASP A 155 -35.47 66.30 -28.57
C ASP A 155 -34.76 67.57 -29.07
N MET A 156 -33.49 67.44 -29.48
CA MET A 156 -32.72 68.49 -30.16
C MET A 156 -33.33 68.90 -31.52
N GLN A 157 -33.78 67.94 -32.33
CA GLN A 157 -34.47 68.22 -33.60
C GLN A 157 -35.80 68.94 -33.37
N GLU A 158 -36.58 68.54 -32.37
CA GLU A 158 -37.81 69.24 -31.98
C GLU A 158 -37.54 70.67 -31.52
N ARG A 159 -36.53 70.89 -30.66
CA ARG A 159 -36.10 72.22 -30.23
C ARG A 159 -35.69 73.09 -31.43
N ARG A 160 -34.95 72.54 -32.38
CA ARG A 160 -34.56 73.20 -33.64
C ARG A 160 -35.78 73.59 -34.49
N MET A 161 -36.75 72.69 -34.68
CA MET A 161 -38.00 72.98 -35.40
C MET A 161 -38.86 74.03 -34.70
N LYS A 162 -38.97 73.98 -33.36
CA LYS A 162 -39.67 74.99 -32.54
C LYS A 162 -38.99 76.37 -32.70
N LEU A 163 -37.65 76.43 -32.71
CA LEU A 163 -36.87 77.64 -32.96
C LEU A 163 -37.02 78.19 -34.39
N GLU A 164 -37.06 77.34 -35.43
CA GLU A 164 -37.31 77.81 -36.80
C GLU A 164 -38.73 78.39 -36.96
N LYS A 165 -39.76 77.76 -36.37
CA LYS A 165 -41.13 78.31 -36.32
C LYS A 165 -41.19 79.65 -35.56
N LEU A 166 -40.37 79.84 -34.52
CA LEU A 166 -40.23 81.13 -33.83
C LEU A 166 -39.45 82.18 -34.65
N ARG A 167 -38.46 81.76 -35.47
CA ARG A 167 -37.72 82.65 -36.38
C ARG A 167 -38.59 83.13 -37.55
N LYS A 168 -39.43 82.26 -38.13
CA LYS A 168 -40.41 82.64 -39.17
C LYS A 168 -41.42 83.67 -38.62
N ARG A 169 -42.09 83.36 -37.52
CA ARG A 169 -43.04 84.29 -36.86
C ARG A 169 -42.43 85.66 -36.49
N ARG A 170 -41.14 85.72 -36.12
CA ARG A 170 -40.46 87.02 -35.89
C ARG A 170 -40.11 87.80 -37.15
N LYS A 171 -39.94 87.15 -38.31
CA LYS A 171 -39.83 87.85 -39.61
C LYS A 171 -41.20 88.34 -40.08
N GLU A 172 -42.25 87.54 -39.86
CA GLU A 172 -43.63 87.86 -40.22
C GLU A 172 -44.24 88.98 -39.36
N GLY A 173 -43.96 89.02 -38.05
CA GLY A 173 -44.43 90.07 -37.13
C GLY A 173 -43.51 91.29 -36.98
N GLY A 174 -42.46 91.41 -37.80
CA GLY A 174 -41.39 92.42 -37.62
C GLY A 174 -41.74 93.87 -37.95
N SER A 175 -42.99 94.16 -38.36
CA SER A 175 -43.42 95.45 -38.90
C SER A 175 -44.25 96.32 -37.94
N ALA A 176 -44.54 95.86 -36.72
CA ALA A 176 -45.66 96.38 -35.92
C ALA A 176 -45.31 97.23 -34.69
N GLN A 177 -44.04 97.35 -34.27
CA GLN A 177 -43.69 98.04 -33.02
C GLN A 177 -42.45 98.94 -33.14
N GLN A 178 -42.67 100.21 -33.51
CA GLN A 178 -41.67 101.28 -33.42
C GLN A 178 -42.30 102.62 -32.98
N GLN A 179 -43.02 102.62 -31.84
CA GLN A 179 -43.49 103.86 -31.20
C GLN A 179 -43.78 103.69 -29.69
N ALA A 180 -42.80 104.06 -28.85
CA ALA A 180 -42.91 104.43 -27.44
C ALA A 180 -41.61 105.18 -27.05
N GLN A 181 -41.66 106.18 -26.17
CA GLN A 181 -40.57 107.16 -25.97
C GLN A 181 -39.99 107.19 -24.53
N ALA A 182 -38.79 107.77 -24.41
CA ALA A 182 -38.16 108.56 -23.31
C ALA A 182 -38.87 108.68 -21.93
N GLN A 183 -38.22 108.87 -20.75
CA GLN A 183 -36.84 109.11 -20.26
C GLN A 183 -36.92 109.20 -18.69
N PRO A 184 -35.91 109.58 -17.86
CA PRO A 184 -34.44 109.38 -17.83
C PRO A 184 -33.93 108.81 -16.45
N GLN A 185 -32.60 108.80 -16.19
CA GLN A 185 -31.95 108.45 -14.89
C GLN A 185 -31.46 109.71 -14.11
N PRO A 186 -31.04 109.61 -12.82
CA PRO A 186 -29.66 109.22 -12.40
C PRO A 186 -29.65 108.33 -11.11
N GLN A 187 -28.61 108.06 -10.28
CA GLN A 187 -27.17 108.38 -10.23
C GLN A 187 -26.36 107.25 -9.47
N GLN A 188 -25.27 107.57 -8.74
CA GLN A 188 -24.40 106.67 -7.93
C GLN A 188 -23.84 107.45 -6.69
N PRO A 189 -23.14 106.85 -5.68
CA PRO A 189 -21.70 106.51 -5.82
C PRO A 189 -21.12 105.30 -5.00
N GLN A 190 -20.34 104.47 -5.69
CA GLN A 190 -18.92 104.11 -5.40
C GLN A 190 -18.40 103.77 -3.97
N GLN A 191 -17.85 102.55 -3.78
CA GLN A 191 -16.46 102.31 -3.33
C GLN A 191 -16.00 100.81 -3.42
N ASN A 192 -14.69 100.58 -3.34
CA ASN A 192 -13.93 99.30 -3.41
C ASN A 192 -13.15 99.14 -2.06
N PRO A 193 -12.46 98.04 -1.64
CA PRO A 193 -11.75 97.04 -2.47
C PRO A 193 -11.72 95.55 -1.96
N ASN A 194 -10.89 94.75 -2.67
CA ASN A 194 -10.33 93.40 -2.33
C ASN A 194 -9.57 93.38 -0.96
N PRO A 195 -9.10 92.25 -0.33
CA PRO A 195 -8.73 90.95 -0.95
C PRO A 195 -8.78 89.60 -0.15
N ASN A 196 -8.73 88.48 -0.90
CA ASN A 196 -7.96 87.21 -0.70
C ASN A 196 -8.19 86.21 0.48
N ASN A 197 -7.85 84.93 0.20
CA ASN A 197 -7.58 83.76 1.09
C ASN A 197 -8.73 83.12 1.93
N GLY A 198 -8.70 81.77 2.09
CA GLY A 198 -9.43 81.07 3.17
C GLY A 198 -9.76 79.58 2.96
N GLN A 199 -8.94 78.69 3.54
CA GLN A 199 -8.97 77.22 3.54
C GLN A 199 -10.25 76.46 4.00
N ASN A 200 -10.27 75.17 3.60
CA ASN A 200 -10.76 73.96 4.30
C ASN A 200 -12.27 73.75 4.54
N GLY A 201 -12.65 72.46 4.56
CA GLY A 201 -13.99 71.90 4.76
C GLY A 201 -14.01 70.43 4.34
#